data_AF-A0A6A5TJ93-F1
#
_entry.id   AF-A0A6A5TJ93-F1
#
_cell.length_a   1.000
_cell.length_b   1.000
_cell.length_c   1.000
_cell.angle_alpha   90.00
_cell.angle_beta   90.00
_cell.angle_gamma   90.00
#
_symmetry.space_group_name_H-M   'P 1'
#
loop_
_entity.id
_entity.type
_entity.pdbx_description
1 polymer ?
#
loop_
_entity_poly.entity_id
_entity_poly.type
_entity_poly.pdbx_seq_one_letter_code
_entity_poly.pdbx_strand_id
1 'polypeptide(L)'
;MQPLLLLLSLLCALALAQTPASSWCQCPQVKCPADDEVSCPTKPPATPTAPSPVLSANAACECEPRVCAQNWPDSCYCGNANKQACFNTCGGIKPSFQPCPPRDTPSVITTSLKTTPKSTTTTTNPLPSTTKLPPYTHAPCGGGRANYTECTQPNYMCIKDPYRPGCGPECDGPGICVEDRMCGGFAGYPCPSLGQRCVDDPRDGDDCDPRLGAADCGGLCVWPH
;
A
#
# COMPACT_ATOMS: atom_id res chain seq x y z
N MET A 1 -44.47 -49.04 15.00
CA MET A 1 -43.50 -49.09 13.88
C MET A 1 -42.71 -47.79 13.83
N GLN A 2 -41.97 -47.49 14.91
CA GLN A 2 -41.40 -46.16 15.16
C GLN A 2 -40.04 -46.15 15.88
N PRO A 3 -39.19 -47.20 15.87
CA PRO A 3 -37.79 -47.06 16.28
C PRO A 3 -36.80 -47.07 15.11
N LEU A 4 -37.22 -47.36 13.88
CA LEU A 4 -36.28 -47.61 12.77
C LEU A 4 -35.80 -46.34 12.03
N LEU A 5 -36.49 -45.20 12.18
CA LEU A 5 -36.17 -43.96 11.45
C LEU A 5 -35.10 -43.08 12.14
N LEU A 6 -34.76 -43.35 13.40
CA LEU A 6 -33.75 -42.58 14.15
C LEU A 6 -32.32 -43.08 13.97
N LEU A 7 -32.12 -44.27 13.42
CA LEU A 7 -30.79 -44.84 13.17
C LEU A 7 -30.19 -44.40 11.82
N LEU A 8 -31.01 -43.95 10.87
CA LEU A 8 -30.53 -43.57 9.54
C LEU A 8 -29.89 -42.16 9.49
N SER A 9 -30.22 -41.28 10.43
CA SER A 9 -29.63 -39.93 10.53
C SER A 9 -28.27 -39.91 11.24
N LEU A 10 -27.90 -40.96 11.99
CA LEU A 10 -26.60 -41.01 12.69
C LEU A 10 -25.45 -41.57 11.83
N LEU A 11 -25.75 -42.24 10.72
CA LEU A 11 -24.73 -42.86 9.85
C LEU A 11 -24.20 -41.92 8.75
N CYS A 12 -24.73 -40.71 8.61
CA CYS A 12 -24.31 -39.75 7.57
C CYS A 12 -23.23 -38.74 8.04
N ALA A 13 -22.78 -38.81 9.29
CA ALA A 13 -21.82 -37.85 9.86
C ALA A 13 -20.35 -38.33 9.90
N LEU A 14 -20.03 -39.51 9.33
CA LEU A 14 -18.69 -40.13 9.44
C LEU A 14 -17.90 -40.21 8.13
N ALA A 15 -18.14 -39.30 7.18
CA ALA A 15 -17.31 -39.18 5.99
C ALA A 15 -17.02 -37.71 5.70
N LEU A 16 -15.83 -37.25 6.13
CA LEU A 16 -14.94 -36.25 5.50
C LEU A 16 -14.05 -35.61 6.58
N ALA A 17 -13.07 -36.36 7.07
CA ALA A 17 -11.89 -35.81 7.73
C ALA A 17 -10.65 -36.53 7.17
N GLN A 18 -10.31 -36.21 5.92
CA GLN A 18 -8.98 -36.46 5.38
C GLN A 18 -8.49 -35.13 4.82
N THR A 19 -7.91 -34.31 5.68
CA THR A 19 -7.00 -33.26 5.24
C THR A 19 -5.74 -33.95 4.73
N PRO A 20 -5.28 -33.70 3.48
CA PRO A 20 -3.92 -34.07 3.12
C PRO A 20 -2.98 -33.31 4.05
N ALA A 21 -2.10 -34.06 4.71
CA ALA A 21 -0.99 -33.52 5.47
C ALA A 21 -0.19 -32.60 4.55
N SER A 22 -0.46 -31.30 4.67
CA SER A 22 0.39 -30.26 4.11
C SER A 22 1.65 -30.22 4.98
N SER A 23 2.78 -30.53 4.37
CA SER A 23 4.08 -30.72 5.01
C SER A 23 4.79 -29.40 5.26
N TRP A 24 4.22 -28.54 6.10
CA TRP A 24 4.91 -27.33 6.54
C TRP A 24 5.11 -27.40 8.04
N CYS A 25 6.37 -27.49 8.42
CA CYS A 25 6.87 -27.65 9.76
C CYS A 25 6.34 -26.53 10.67
N GLN A 26 5.69 -26.91 11.77
CA GLN A 26 5.61 -26.06 12.96
C GLN A 26 6.97 -26.10 13.65
N CYS A 27 7.76 -25.04 13.50
CA CYS A 27 8.89 -24.81 14.39
C CYS A 27 8.39 -24.01 15.61
N PRO A 28 8.43 -24.58 16.83
CA PRO A 28 8.24 -23.78 18.04
C PRO A 28 9.45 -22.84 18.20
N GLN A 29 9.17 -21.63 18.66
CA GLN A 29 10.13 -20.57 18.97
C GLN A 29 11.14 -20.99 20.05
N VAL A 30 12.15 -21.77 19.68
CA VAL A 30 13.34 -22.04 20.52
C VAL A 30 14.60 -21.75 19.73
N LYS A 31 15.48 -20.97 20.35
CA LYS A 31 16.80 -20.59 19.82
C LYS A 31 17.66 -21.85 19.77
N CYS A 32 18.03 -22.32 18.59
CA CYS A 32 18.99 -23.41 18.47
C CYS A 32 20.40 -22.90 18.85
N PRO A 33 21.14 -23.59 19.74
CA PRO A 33 22.57 -23.35 19.91
C PRO A 33 23.31 -23.73 18.63
N ALA A 34 24.43 -23.05 18.36
CA ALA A 34 25.02 -22.91 17.04
C ALA A 34 25.77 -24.13 16.47
N ASP A 35 25.77 -25.30 17.13
CA ASP A 35 26.77 -26.34 16.83
C ASP A 35 26.22 -27.77 16.70
N ASP A 36 25.09 -27.97 16.04
CA ASP A 36 24.67 -29.32 15.60
C ASP A 36 24.18 -29.31 14.14
N GLU A 37 25.03 -29.82 13.23
CA GLU A 37 24.71 -30.07 11.82
C GLU A 37 23.65 -31.18 11.70
N VAL A 38 22.37 -30.81 11.68
CA VAL A 38 21.32 -31.72 11.19
C VAL A 38 21.27 -31.62 9.66
N SER A 39 21.72 -32.70 9.02
CA SER A 39 21.68 -32.89 7.57
C SER A 39 20.24 -32.82 7.04
N CYS A 40 19.91 -31.77 6.30
CA CYS A 40 18.71 -31.71 5.49
C CYS A 40 18.85 -32.65 4.29
N PRO A 41 17.82 -33.43 3.91
CA PRO A 41 17.87 -34.26 2.72
C PRO A 41 18.11 -33.38 1.49
N THR A 42 19.20 -33.66 0.78
CA THR A 42 19.58 -32.94 -0.44
C THR A 42 18.55 -33.19 -1.53
N LYS A 43 18.05 -32.08 -2.10
CA LYS A 43 17.19 -32.07 -3.29
C LYS A 43 17.85 -32.89 -4.41
N PRO A 44 17.14 -33.79 -5.08
CA PRO A 44 17.72 -34.58 -6.17
C PRO A 44 18.24 -33.68 -7.29
N PRO A 45 19.34 -34.08 -7.97
CA PRO A 45 19.99 -33.27 -8.99
C PRO A 45 19.05 -32.99 -10.16
N ALA A 46 18.95 -31.72 -10.53
CA ALA A 46 18.15 -31.29 -11.67
C ALA A 46 18.71 -31.88 -12.97
N THR A 47 17.83 -32.51 -13.74
CA THR A 47 18.07 -32.97 -15.11
C THR A 47 18.60 -31.82 -15.97
N PRO A 48 19.62 -32.03 -16.83
CA PRO A 48 20.13 -30.98 -17.70
C PRO A 48 19.03 -30.53 -18.66
N THR A 49 18.58 -29.28 -18.49
CA THR A 49 17.65 -28.62 -19.41
C THR A 49 18.39 -28.31 -20.70
N ALA A 50 17.81 -28.70 -21.84
CA ALA A 50 18.31 -28.37 -23.17
C ALA A 50 18.61 -26.87 -23.29
N PRO A 51 19.62 -26.47 -24.10
CA PRO A 51 19.94 -25.05 -24.26
C PRO A 51 18.71 -24.30 -24.76
N SER A 52 18.26 -23.34 -23.96
CA SER A 52 17.19 -22.42 -24.34
C SER A 52 17.52 -21.78 -25.69
N PRO A 53 16.55 -21.70 -26.62
CA PRO A 53 16.79 -20.99 -27.87
C PRO A 53 17.12 -19.55 -27.53
N VAL A 54 18.26 -19.09 -28.04
CA VAL A 54 18.72 -17.72 -27.93
C VAL A 54 17.65 -16.84 -28.56
N LEU A 55 16.88 -16.13 -27.73
CA LEU A 55 15.81 -15.23 -28.18
C LEU A 55 16.47 -14.10 -28.98
N SER A 56 16.34 -14.23 -30.30
CA SER A 56 16.71 -13.28 -31.32
C SER A 56 16.09 -11.91 -31.00
N ALA A 57 16.92 -10.86 -31.06
CA ALA A 57 16.62 -9.49 -30.68
C ALA A 57 15.57 -8.75 -31.54
N ASN A 58 14.67 -9.48 -32.21
CA ASN A 58 13.69 -8.92 -33.15
C ASN A 58 12.27 -9.52 -32.99
N ALA A 59 11.89 -10.00 -31.81
CA ALA A 59 10.46 -10.15 -31.51
C ALA A 59 9.90 -8.75 -31.26
N ALA A 60 9.17 -8.19 -32.24
CA ALA A 60 8.53 -6.89 -32.14
C ALA A 60 7.61 -6.88 -30.90
N CYS A 61 8.00 -6.18 -29.84
CA CYS A 61 7.14 -6.01 -28.69
C CYS A 61 6.08 -4.97 -29.05
N GLU A 62 4.89 -5.46 -29.39
CA GLU A 62 3.77 -4.62 -29.76
C GLU A 62 3.10 -4.10 -28.49
N CYS A 63 3.15 -2.77 -28.30
CA CYS A 63 2.53 -2.14 -27.15
C CYS A 63 1.04 -1.96 -27.37
N GLU A 64 0.24 -2.46 -26.44
CA GLU A 64 -1.21 -2.38 -26.54
C GLU A 64 -1.69 -0.92 -26.47
N PRO A 65 -2.43 -0.43 -27.48
CA PRO A 65 -2.89 0.95 -27.51
C PRO A 65 -3.97 1.18 -26.46
N ARG A 66 -3.65 1.93 -25.41
CA ARG A 66 -4.63 2.42 -24.44
C ARG A 66 -5.29 3.69 -24.94
N VAL A 67 -6.61 3.72 -24.93
CA VAL A 67 -7.39 4.88 -25.33
C VAL A 67 -7.31 5.95 -24.23
N CYS A 68 -6.78 7.11 -24.59
CA CYS A 68 -6.76 8.27 -23.71
C CYS A 68 -8.01 9.12 -23.88
N ALA A 69 -8.44 9.73 -22.76
CA ALA A 69 -9.42 10.79 -22.80
C ALA A 69 -8.89 11.93 -23.69
N GLN A 70 -9.75 12.47 -24.56
CA GLN A 70 -9.37 13.49 -25.55
C GLN A 70 -9.45 14.92 -24.98
N ASN A 71 -9.41 15.06 -23.65
CA ASN A 71 -9.41 16.34 -22.97
C ASN A 71 -7.98 16.71 -22.52
N TRP A 72 -7.64 17.98 -22.60
CA TRP A 72 -6.36 18.51 -22.12
C TRP A 72 -6.55 19.07 -20.70
N PRO A 73 -5.64 18.82 -19.73
CA PRO A 73 -4.32 18.18 -19.85
C PRO A 73 -4.31 16.64 -19.69
N ASP A 74 -5.45 15.99 -19.41
CA ASP A 74 -5.51 14.56 -19.04
C ASP A 74 -4.99 13.61 -20.13
N SER A 75 -5.23 13.93 -21.41
CA SER A 75 -4.67 13.24 -22.58
C SER A 75 -3.14 13.15 -22.54
N CYS A 76 -2.44 14.22 -22.12
CA CYS A 76 -0.99 14.26 -22.01
C CYS A 76 -0.47 13.26 -20.99
N TYR A 77 -1.07 13.29 -19.80
CA TYR A 77 -0.70 12.39 -18.71
C TYR A 77 -0.95 10.93 -19.08
N CYS A 78 -2.10 10.64 -19.68
CA CYS A 78 -2.41 9.31 -20.18
C CYS A 78 -1.41 8.85 -21.26
N GLY A 79 -1.09 9.69 -22.24
CA GLY A 79 -0.12 9.36 -23.29
C GLY A 79 1.27 9.04 -22.73
N ASN A 80 1.75 9.82 -21.75
CA ASN A 80 3.02 9.56 -21.08
C ASN A 80 2.98 8.26 -20.26
N ALA A 81 1.90 8.01 -19.52
CA ALA A 81 1.72 6.77 -18.76
C ALA A 81 1.72 5.54 -19.68
N ASN A 82 1.09 5.63 -20.86
CA ASN A 82 1.08 4.55 -21.85
C ASN A 82 2.49 4.23 -22.36
N LYS A 83 3.29 5.26 -22.66
CA LYS A 83 4.69 5.09 -23.07
C LYS A 83 5.53 4.43 -21.97
N GLN A 84 5.37 4.86 -20.72
CA GLN A 84 6.06 4.27 -19.58
C GLN A 84 5.64 2.81 -19.35
N ALA A 85 4.35 2.51 -19.46
CA ALA A 85 3.84 1.14 -19.33
C ALA A 85 4.39 0.23 -20.42
N CYS A 86 4.38 0.69 -21.68
CA CYS A 86 5.00 0.02 -22.82
C CYS A 86 6.48 -0.28 -22.56
N PHE A 87 7.26 0.71 -22.10
CA PHE A 87 8.66 0.50 -21.74
C PHE A 87 8.85 -0.50 -20.60
N ASN A 88 7.98 -0.50 -19.59
CA ASN A 88 8.07 -1.43 -18.46
C ASN A 88 7.80 -2.88 -18.91
N THR A 89 6.89 -3.09 -19.87
CA THR A 89 6.54 -4.42 -20.37
C THR A 89 7.53 -4.92 -21.41
N CYS A 90 7.92 -4.05 -22.34
CA CYS A 90 8.72 -4.42 -23.51
C CYS A 90 10.21 -4.16 -23.37
N GLY A 91 10.62 -3.34 -22.39
CA GLY A 91 11.97 -2.79 -22.33
C GLY A 91 12.26 -1.83 -23.49
N GLY A 92 13.56 -1.63 -23.78
CA GLY A 92 14.04 -0.82 -24.90
C GLY A 92 14.69 0.49 -24.49
N ILE A 93 14.55 1.53 -25.32
CA ILE A 93 15.06 2.87 -25.03
C ILE A 93 14.01 3.60 -24.19
N LYS A 94 14.46 4.23 -23.09
CA LYS A 94 13.57 4.97 -22.19
C LYS A 94 12.76 6.03 -22.98
N PRO A 95 11.43 6.04 -22.85
CA PRO A 95 10.59 6.94 -23.63
C PRO A 95 10.79 8.39 -23.20
N SER A 96 10.74 9.30 -24.17
CA SER A 96 10.63 10.73 -23.91
C SER A 96 9.19 11.11 -23.61
N PHE A 97 9.00 11.82 -22.50
CA PHE A 97 7.69 12.32 -22.08
C PHE A 97 7.44 13.72 -22.62
N GLN A 98 6.20 13.98 -22.99
CA GLN A 98 5.75 15.32 -23.33
C GLN A 98 5.53 16.10 -22.03
N PRO A 99 5.95 17.38 -21.94
CA PRO A 99 5.69 18.20 -20.78
C PRO A 99 4.18 18.48 -20.68
N CYS A 100 3.56 18.02 -19.60
CA CYS A 100 2.15 18.27 -19.32
C CYS A 100 2.00 19.49 -18.40
N PRO A 101 1.01 20.38 -18.60
CA PRO A 101 0.74 21.50 -17.70
C PRO A 101 0.40 21.00 -16.29
N PRO A 102 0.78 21.72 -15.21
CA PRO A 102 0.37 21.38 -13.86
C PRO A 102 -1.15 21.21 -13.77
N ARG A 103 -1.62 20.19 -13.04
CA ARG A 103 -3.04 20.08 -12.72
C ARG A 103 -3.38 21.18 -11.73
N ASP A 104 -3.94 22.28 -12.23
CA ASP A 104 -4.43 23.38 -11.39
C ASP A 104 -5.42 22.81 -10.37
N THR A 105 -5.04 22.85 -9.09
CA THR A 105 -5.99 22.70 -8.00
C THR A 105 -6.92 23.91 -8.06
N PRO A 106 -8.25 23.76 -7.98
CA PRO A 106 -9.15 24.91 -7.98
C PRO A 106 -8.88 25.74 -6.72
N SER A 107 -8.19 26.85 -6.92
CA SER A 107 -7.98 27.87 -5.90
C SER A 107 -9.34 28.51 -5.61
N VAL A 108 -9.92 28.23 -4.44
CA VAL A 108 -11.19 28.82 -4.00
C VAL A 108 -11.01 30.33 -3.94
N ILE A 109 -11.57 31.04 -4.91
CA ILE A 109 -11.56 32.50 -4.96
C ILE A 109 -12.54 32.97 -3.88
N THR A 110 -12.02 33.28 -2.69
CA THR A 110 -12.81 33.91 -1.63
C THR A 110 -12.98 35.38 -1.97
N THR A 111 -14.19 35.74 -2.37
CA THR A 111 -14.63 37.10 -2.64
C THR A 111 -14.43 37.96 -1.40
N SER A 112 -13.47 38.89 -1.45
CA SER A 112 -13.14 39.81 -0.37
C SER A 112 -14.23 40.87 -0.23
N LEU A 113 -15.06 40.75 0.81
CA LEU A 113 -15.85 41.87 1.32
C LEU A 113 -14.93 42.75 2.18
N LYS A 114 -14.71 43.97 1.69
CA LYS A 114 -14.05 45.06 2.44
C LYS A 114 -14.87 45.40 3.68
N THR A 115 -14.28 45.21 4.85
CA THR A 115 -14.64 46.00 6.04
C THR A 115 -13.38 46.40 6.81
N THR A 116 -13.40 47.67 7.18
CA THR A 116 -12.37 48.56 7.76
C THR A 116 -11.57 48.04 8.96
N PRO A 117 -10.33 48.54 9.16
CA PRO A 117 -9.47 48.17 10.27
C PRO A 117 -9.79 48.99 11.53
N LYS A 118 -9.88 48.33 12.70
CA LYS A 118 -9.84 49.02 14.00
C LYS A 118 -8.97 48.27 15.01
N SER A 119 -7.79 48.86 15.22
CA SER A 119 -7.10 49.11 16.49
C SER A 119 -6.82 47.94 17.45
N THR A 120 -5.53 47.57 17.48
CA THR A 120 -4.63 47.42 18.64
C THR A 120 -5.25 47.44 20.05
N THR A 121 -5.07 46.36 20.83
CA THR A 121 -4.07 46.19 21.93
C THR A 121 -4.54 45.13 22.96
N THR A 122 -3.59 44.34 23.46
CA THR A 122 -3.48 43.78 24.84
C THR A 122 -3.76 42.28 25.04
N THR A 123 -2.65 41.54 25.13
CA THR A 123 -2.25 40.58 26.19
C THR A 123 -3.36 39.85 26.98
N THR A 124 -3.48 38.54 26.82
CA THR A 124 -3.17 37.50 27.84
C THR A 124 -3.57 36.09 27.37
N ASN A 125 -2.72 35.13 27.74
CA ASN A 125 -2.88 33.65 27.76
C ASN A 125 -2.72 32.85 26.46
N PRO A 126 -1.77 31.88 26.40
CA PRO A 126 -1.68 30.92 25.31
C PRO A 126 -2.75 29.83 25.50
N LEU A 127 -3.79 29.88 24.69
CA LEU A 127 -4.65 28.73 24.44
C LEU A 127 -3.92 27.80 23.45
N PRO A 128 -3.94 26.47 23.61
CA PRO A 128 -3.17 25.57 22.75
C PRO A 128 -3.63 25.76 21.31
N SER A 129 -2.70 26.27 20.50
CA SER A 129 -2.84 26.33 19.05
C SER A 129 -2.95 24.89 18.56
N THR A 130 -4.18 24.42 18.33
CA THR A 130 -4.44 23.39 17.32
C THR A 130 -4.09 24.01 15.98
N THR A 131 -2.78 24.06 15.72
CA THR A 131 -2.20 24.39 14.43
C THR A 131 -2.72 23.35 13.46
N LYS A 132 -3.83 23.67 12.81
CA LYS A 132 -4.38 22.92 11.71
C LYS A 132 -3.26 22.89 10.67
N LEU A 133 -2.56 21.76 10.57
CA LEU A 133 -1.55 21.57 9.53
C LEU A 133 -2.19 21.88 8.16
N PRO A 134 -1.42 22.38 7.18
CA PRO A 134 -1.93 22.57 5.84
C PRO A 134 -2.64 21.29 5.36
N PRO A 135 -3.73 21.42 4.58
CA PRO A 135 -4.62 20.30 4.25
C PRO A 135 -3.97 19.15 3.46
N TYR A 136 -2.66 19.24 3.16
CA TYR A 136 -1.88 18.30 2.37
C TYR A 136 -0.61 17.80 3.08
N THR A 137 -0.42 18.14 4.36
CA THR A 137 0.74 17.69 5.14
C THR A 137 0.28 16.92 6.35
N HIS A 138 0.72 15.67 6.45
CA HIS A 138 0.50 14.87 7.65
C HIS A 138 1.17 15.49 8.86
N ALA A 139 0.53 15.38 10.04
CA ALA A 139 1.21 15.67 11.29
C ALA A 139 2.35 14.67 11.47
N PRO A 140 3.57 15.11 11.86
CA PRO A 140 4.64 14.18 12.17
C PRO A 140 4.31 13.41 13.45
N CYS A 141 4.74 12.15 13.49
CA CYS A 141 4.66 11.30 14.68
C CYS A 141 5.91 10.43 14.81
N GLY A 142 5.98 9.61 15.85
CA GLY A 142 7.13 8.75 16.11
C GLY A 142 8.34 9.52 16.61
N GLY A 143 9.53 8.98 16.34
CA GLY A 143 10.82 9.52 16.78
C GLY A 143 11.20 9.11 18.21
N GLY A 144 12.33 8.38 18.33
CA GLY A 144 13.15 8.18 19.54
C GLY A 144 12.47 7.73 20.84
N ARG A 145 12.98 6.67 21.48
CA ARG A 145 12.51 6.11 22.78
C ARG A 145 12.29 7.12 23.93
N ALA A 146 12.86 8.32 23.85
CA ALA A 146 12.72 9.35 24.88
C ALA A 146 11.68 10.43 24.56
N ASN A 147 11.20 10.56 23.31
CA ASN A 147 10.28 11.63 22.90
C ASN A 147 9.35 11.18 21.76
N TYR A 148 8.67 10.06 21.96
CA TYR A 148 7.72 9.52 21.00
C TYR A 148 6.56 10.49 20.79
N THR A 149 6.44 11.03 19.58
CA THR A 149 5.36 11.95 19.22
C THR A 149 4.12 11.15 18.81
N GLU A 150 3.07 11.18 19.62
CA GLU A 150 1.80 10.53 19.30
C GLU A 150 0.90 11.39 18.40
N CYS A 151 0.03 10.73 17.65
CA CYS A 151 -1.02 11.40 16.91
C CYS A 151 -2.10 11.90 17.86
N THR A 152 -2.27 13.22 17.93
CA THR A 152 -3.23 13.86 18.84
C THR A 152 -4.68 13.82 18.35
N GLN A 153 -4.90 13.37 17.12
CA GLN A 153 -6.19 13.35 16.45
C GLN A 153 -6.89 12.01 16.71
N PRO A 154 -8.22 12.00 16.95
CA PRO A 154 -8.95 10.77 17.19
C PRO A 154 -8.99 9.91 15.93
N ASN A 155 -8.78 8.60 16.07
CA ASN A 155 -8.69 7.65 14.96
C ASN A 155 -7.51 7.95 14.01
N TYR A 156 -6.44 8.56 14.50
CA TYR A 156 -5.19 8.66 13.73
C TYR A 156 -4.18 7.70 14.32
N MET A 157 -3.44 7.05 13.44
CA MET A 157 -2.31 6.20 13.82
C MET A 157 -1.01 6.74 13.25
N CYS A 158 0.08 6.37 13.89
CA CYS A 158 1.42 6.68 13.39
C CYS A 158 1.89 5.57 12.46
N ILE A 159 2.09 5.88 11.18
CA ILE A 159 2.70 4.95 10.22
C ILE A 159 4.04 5.50 9.71
N LYS A 160 4.85 4.62 9.14
CA LYS A 160 6.00 5.03 8.33
C LYS A 160 5.52 5.88 7.15
N ASP A 161 6.25 6.94 6.84
CA ASP A 161 6.03 7.72 5.63
C ASP A 161 6.40 6.89 4.39
N PRO A 162 5.44 6.55 3.51
CA PRO A 162 5.68 5.70 2.34
C PRO A 162 6.52 6.40 1.26
N TYR A 163 6.63 7.74 1.30
CA TYR A 163 7.39 8.51 0.31
C TYR A 163 8.82 8.82 0.77
N ARG A 164 9.16 8.50 2.02
CA ARG A 164 10.51 8.69 2.54
C ARG A 164 11.28 7.38 2.61
N PRO A 165 12.49 7.30 2.03
CA PRO A 165 13.35 6.15 2.22
C PRO A 165 13.86 6.08 3.66
N GLY A 166 14.18 4.88 4.13
CA GLY A 166 14.69 4.64 5.48
C GLY A 166 13.73 3.83 6.34
N CYS A 167 13.99 3.79 7.66
CA CYS A 167 13.13 3.12 8.62
C CYS A 167 12.17 4.13 9.28
N GLY A 168 10.93 3.70 9.53
CA GLY A 168 9.90 4.50 10.16
C GLY A 168 9.88 4.40 11.69
N PRO A 169 8.71 4.63 12.32
CA PRO A 169 8.51 4.51 13.77
C PRO A 169 8.99 3.19 14.37
N GLU A 170 8.99 2.11 13.58
CA GLU A 170 9.45 0.78 13.96
C GLU A 170 10.95 0.71 14.31
N CYS A 171 11.79 1.61 13.77
CA CYS A 171 13.20 1.76 14.20
C CYS A 171 13.45 3.08 14.94
N ASP A 172 12.48 3.55 15.75
CA ASP A 172 12.56 4.84 16.43
C ASP A 172 12.67 6.04 15.46
N GLY A 173 12.32 5.85 14.19
CA GLY A 173 12.33 6.87 13.14
C GLY A 173 11.07 7.75 13.15
N PRO A 174 11.06 8.84 12.37
CA PRO A 174 9.86 9.66 12.19
C PRO A 174 8.81 8.93 11.34
N GLY A 175 7.55 9.22 11.63
CA GLY A 175 6.39 8.77 10.88
C GLY A 175 5.41 9.91 10.57
N ILE A 176 4.28 9.54 10.00
CA ILE A 176 3.17 10.43 9.67
C ILE A 176 1.88 9.95 10.34
N CYS A 177 1.10 10.90 10.83
CA CYS A 177 -0.25 10.64 11.31
C CYS A 177 -1.21 10.51 10.13
N VAL A 178 -1.89 9.37 10.08
CA VAL A 178 -2.91 9.05 9.06
C VAL A 178 -4.19 8.63 9.74
N GLU A 179 -5.32 8.98 9.15
CA GLU A 179 -6.63 8.51 9.62
C GLU A 179 -6.70 6.99 9.43
N ASP A 180 -7.14 6.27 10.47
CA ASP A 180 -7.39 4.83 10.44
C ASP A 180 -8.64 4.53 9.63
N ARG A 181 -8.48 4.63 8.31
CA ARG A 181 -9.53 4.42 7.33
C ARG A 181 -9.00 3.56 6.21
N MET A 182 -9.61 2.39 6.07
CA MET A 182 -9.32 1.46 5.00
C MET A 182 -9.63 2.09 3.63
N CYS A 183 -8.69 1.95 2.71
CA CYS A 183 -8.87 2.09 1.27
C CYS A 183 -8.38 0.82 0.56
N GLY A 184 -8.62 0.69 -0.74
CA GLY A 184 -8.17 -0.47 -1.50
C GLY A 184 -8.93 -1.75 -1.13
N GLY A 185 -8.18 -2.85 -0.97
CA GLY A 185 -8.71 -4.19 -0.82
C GLY A 185 -9.47 -4.69 -2.06
N PHE A 186 -10.06 -5.88 -1.94
CA PHE A 186 -10.77 -6.52 -3.06
C PHE A 186 -11.96 -5.68 -3.56
N ALA A 187 -12.52 -4.86 -2.68
CA ALA A 187 -13.63 -3.95 -2.97
C ALA A 187 -13.18 -2.63 -3.62
N GLY A 188 -11.89 -2.32 -3.62
CA GLY A 188 -11.34 -1.10 -4.23
C GLY A 188 -11.86 0.19 -3.57
N TYR A 189 -11.93 0.23 -2.24
CA TYR A 189 -12.46 1.39 -1.54
C TYR A 189 -11.62 2.65 -1.82
N PRO A 190 -12.23 3.73 -2.35
CA PRO A 190 -11.47 4.94 -2.64
C PRO A 190 -11.18 5.73 -1.36
N CYS A 191 -10.11 6.52 -1.41
CA CYS A 191 -9.86 7.50 -0.36
C CYS A 191 -10.92 8.61 -0.33
N PRO A 192 -11.29 9.12 0.84
CA PRO A 192 -12.38 10.10 0.97
C PRO A 192 -12.04 11.45 0.36
N SER A 193 -10.77 11.84 0.38
CA SER A 193 -10.33 13.14 -0.12
C SER A 193 -9.72 13.00 -1.51
N LEU A 194 -10.12 13.89 -2.42
CA LEU A 194 -9.54 13.98 -3.76
C LEU A 194 -8.05 14.33 -3.66
N GLY A 195 -7.19 13.46 -4.18
CA GLY A 195 -5.72 13.62 -4.15
C GLY A 195 -5.01 12.77 -3.10
N GLN A 196 -5.73 12.13 -2.17
CA GLN A 196 -5.15 11.08 -1.36
C GLN A 196 -4.87 9.84 -2.21
N ARG A 197 -3.75 9.19 -1.92
CA ARG A 197 -3.36 7.91 -2.50
C ARG A 197 -3.56 6.82 -1.47
N CYS A 198 -4.11 5.70 -1.90
CA CYS A 198 -4.13 4.49 -1.11
C CYS A 198 -2.74 3.86 -1.10
N VAL A 199 -2.16 3.67 0.08
CA VAL A 199 -0.90 2.95 0.29
C VAL A 199 -1.14 1.78 1.22
N ASP A 200 -0.35 0.72 1.07
CA ASP A 200 -0.53 -0.50 1.86
C ASP A 200 -0.43 -0.21 3.36
N ASP A 201 -1.33 -0.82 4.14
CA ASP A 201 -1.33 -0.68 5.59
C ASP A 201 -0.17 -1.50 6.18
N PRO A 202 0.79 -0.88 6.88
CA PRO A 202 1.91 -1.62 7.46
C PRO A 202 1.50 -2.59 8.58
N ARG A 203 0.26 -2.51 9.10
CA ARG A 203 -0.29 -3.44 10.10
C ARG A 203 -0.61 -4.81 9.52
N ASP A 204 -0.86 -4.89 8.22
CA ASP A 204 -1.13 -6.15 7.52
C ASP A 204 0.13 -7.01 7.37
N GLY A 205 1.32 -6.47 7.70
CA GLY A 205 2.59 -7.19 7.67
C GLY A 205 3.04 -7.58 6.26
N ASP A 206 3.89 -8.62 6.17
CA ASP A 206 4.41 -9.14 4.91
C ASP A 206 3.44 -10.10 4.20
N ASP A 207 2.27 -10.38 4.80
CA ASP A 207 1.25 -11.29 4.24
C ASP A 207 0.58 -10.70 2.99
N CYS A 208 0.81 -9.41 2.73
CA CYS A 208 0.40 -8.77 1.50
C CYS A 208 1.43 -9.03 0.38
N ASP A 209 1.22 -10.10 -0.42
CA ASP A 209 2.10 -10.42 -1.55
C ASP A 209 1.86 -9.45 -2.74
N PRO A 210 2.81 -8.55 -3.06
CA PRO A 210 2.67 -7.64 -4.20
C PRO A 210 2.64 -8.38 -5.56
N ARG A 211 3.06 -9.66 -5.62
CA ARG A 211 3.02 -10.50 -6.83
C ARG A 211 1.63 -11.06 -7.12
N LEU A 212 0.74 -11.04 -6.12
CA LEU A 212 -0.69 -11.34 -6.27
C LEU A 212 -1.53 -10.06 -6.48
N GLY A 213 -0.85 -8.92 -6.70
CA GLY A 213 -1.47 -7.70 -7.21
C GLY A 213 -2.01 -6.75 -6.15
N ALA A 214 -1.60 -6.88 -4.87
CA ALA A 214 -2.12 -6.07 -3.77
C ALA A 214 -3.67 -6.05 -3.69
N ALA A 215 -4.33 -7.05 -4.30
CA ALA A 215 -5.77 -7.04 -4.51
C ALA A 215 -6.55 -7.34 -3.24
N ASP A 216 -5.93 -7.99 -2.26
CA ASP A 216 -6.63 -8.51 -1.08
C ASP A 216 -6.42 -7.64 0.18
N CYS A 217 -5.50 -6.67 0.14
CA CYS A 217 -5.05 -5.97 1.34
C CYS A 217 -5.69 -4.59 1.50
N GLY A 218 -6.01 -4.25 2.74
CA GLY A 218 -6.42 -2.91 3.09
C GLY A 218 -5.23 -1.95 2.98
N GLY A 219 -5.52 -0.73 2.57
CA GLY A 219 -4.55 0.36 2.62
C GLY A 219 -5.03 1.49 3.52
N LEU A 220 -4.15 2.47 3.71
CA LEU A 220 -4.44 3.73 4.38
C LEU A 220 -4.33 4.90 3.40
N CYS A 221 -5.14 5.91 3.62
CA CYS A 221 -5.16 7.09 2.77
C CYS A 221 -4.09 8.10 3.18
N VAL A 222 -3.14 8.35 2.29
CA VAL A 222 -2.05 9.31 2.51
C VAL A 222 -2.04 10.41 1.47
N TRP A 223 -1.57 11.58 1.86
CA TRP A 223 -1.26 12.69 0.97
C TRP A 223 0.14 12.52 0.39
N PRO A 224 0.30 12.47 -0.94
CA PRO A 224 1.61 12.60 -1.57
C PRO A 224 2.16 14.01 -1.33
N HIS A 225 3.46 14.10 -1.06
CA HIS A 225 4.18 15.36 -0.82
C HIS A 225 5.45 15.45 -1.66
#